data_AF-A0A8W8NII6-F1
#
_entry.id   AF-A0A8W8NII6-F1
#
_cell.length_a   1.000
_cell.length_b   1.000
_cell.length_c   1.000
_cell.angle_alpha   90.00
_cell.angle_beta   90.00
_cell.angle_gamma   90.00
#
_symmetry.space_group_name_H-M   'P 1'
#
loop_
_entity.id
_entity.type
_entity.pdbx_description
1 polymer ?
#
loop_
_entity_poly.entity_id
_entity_poly.type
_entity_poly.pdbx_seq_one_letter_code
_entity_poly.pdbx_strand_id
1 'polypeptide(L)'
;MRNMSYNHCIFCVAGLLVVYAYDDLSHSKIATQSHTYTGVGYGATNAVDGNITTCTRTKDIGPNSPDKTVWWKVDFGEIINVFRINILFKNYNGYDIRQRGRIAGFSLLVSKTGDIHGATLCYKAGPQLPPLNFTSICSESGRYVIFYNERLDGVTYPEGYEVINVLTELCEVTVQGCNNASVYGTDCDTPCPTTCKDNTCHIQSGSCFKCKPGWSGVKCNTKCKEGLYGDNCTQQCTGHCKDGAACNHVTGLCDGGCDA
;
A
#
# COMPACT_ATOMS: atom_id res chain seq x y z
N MET A 1 30.13 -50.60 -37.57
CA MET A 1 30.40 -49.39 -36.77
C MET A 1 30.13 -48.14 -37.59
N ARG A 2 28.90 -47.60 -37.53
CA ARG A 2 28.59 -46.23 -37.98
C ARG A 2 27.60 -45.66 -36.96
N ASN A 3 28.05 -44.61 -36.27
CA ASN A 3 27.31 -43.91 -35.23
C ASN A 3 26.06 -43.24 -35.79
N MET A 4 24.92 -43.46 -35.14
CA MET A 4 23.74 -42.59 -35.25
C MET A 4 24.00 -41.35 -34.39
N SER A 5 24.05 -40.18 -35.01
CA SER A 5 24.01 -38.88 -34.32
C SER A 5 22.54 -38.49 -34.14
N TYR A 6 22.05 -38.44 -32.90
CA TYR A 6 20.78 -37.82 -32.54
C TYR A 6 21.05 -36.34 -32.24
N ASN A 7 20.65 -35.44 -33.15
CA ASN A 7 20.55 -34.01 -32.86
C ASN A 7 19.37 -33.79 -31.91
N HIS A 8 19.66 -33.46 -30.64
CA HIS A 8 18.67 -32.88 -29.74
C HIS A 8 18.44 -31.42 -30.13
N CYS A 9 17.37 -31.15 -30.89
CA CYS A 9 16.81 -29.81 -30.99
C CYS A 9 16.16 -29.45 -29.65
N ILE A 10 16.88 -28.71 -28.81
CA ILE A 10 16.31 -28.02 -27.67
C ILE A 10 15.48 -26.85 -28.22
N PHE A 11 14.16 -27.03 -28.28
CA PHE A 11 13.22 -25.93 -28.51
C PHE A 11 13.10 -25.13 -27.20
N CYS A 12 13.83 -24.02 -27.09
CA CYS A 12 13.53 -22.99 -26.09
C CYS A 12 12.28 -22.22 -26.53
N VAL A 13 11.11 -22.58 -26.00
CA VAL A 13 9.94 -21.71 -26.07
C VAL A 13 10.21 -20.53 -25.14
N ALA A 14 10.58 -19.38 -25.69
CA ALA A 14 10.61 -18.14 -24.95
C ALA A 14 9.18 -17.86 -24.48
N GLY A 15 8.92 -18.09 -23.19
CA GLY A 15 7.62 -17.83 -22.58
C GLY A 15 7.23 -16.38 -22.82
N LEU A 16 6.02 -16.17 -23.33
CA LEU A 16 5.44 -14.84 -23.46
C LEU A 16 5.26 -14.27 -22.05
N LEU A 17 6.14 -13.35 -21.64
CA LEU A 17 5.97 -12.60 -20.41
C LEU A 17 4.83 -11.60 -20.64
N VAL A 18 3.62 -11.96 -20.24
CA VAL A 18 2.50 -11.02 -20.17
C VAL A 18 2.81 -10.05 -19.03
N VAL A 19 3.18 -8.82 -19.38
CA VAL A 19 3.35 -7.74 -18.41
C VAL A 19 1.96 -7.18 -18.12
N TYR A 20 1.41 -7.53 -16.97
CA TYR A 20 0.16 -6.94 -16.49
C TYR A 20 0.44 -5.52 -16.02
N ALA A 21 -0.26 -4.54 -16.61
CA ALA A 21 -0.16 -3.14 -16.25
C ALA A 21 -1.52 -2.66 -15.73
N TYR A 22 -1.52 -2.08 -14.53
CA TYR A 22 -2.65 -1.34 -14.00
C TYR A 22 -2.54 0.13 -14.42
N ASP A 23 -3.68 0.82 -14.48
CA ASP A 23 -3.74 2.25 -14.76
C ASP A 23 -3.01 3.09 -13.69
N ASP A 24 -2.42 4.21 -14.10
CA ASP A 24 -1.96 5.24 -13.18
C ASP A 24 -3.16 6.03 -12.63
N LEU A 25 -3.50 5.77 -11.37
CA LEU A 25 -4.63 6.37 -10.68
C LEU A 25 -4.31 7.75 -10.08
N SER A 26 -3.03 8.11 -10.00
CA SER A 26 -2.58 9.38 -9.40
C SER A 26 -2.55 10.53 -10.38
N HIS A 27 -2.45 10.27 -11.69
CA HIS A 27 -2.38 11.32 -12.70
C HIS A 27 -3.52 12.35 -12.56
N SER A 28 -3.15 13.63 -12.47
CA SER A 28 -4.03 14.78 -12.30
C SER A 28 -4.94 14.73 -11.05
N LYS A 29 -4.59 13.92 -10.04
CA LYS A 29 -5.29 13.91 -8.74
C LYS A 29 -4.87 15.07 -7.85
N ILE A 30 -5.65 15.31 -6.81
CA ILE A 30 -5.35 16.34 -5.82
C ILE A 30 -4.15 15.88 -5.00
N ALA A 31 -3.07 16.64 -5.04
CA ALA A 31 -1.90 16.40 -4.20
C ALA A 31 -1.62 17.59 -3.29
N THR A 32 -1.17 17.30 -2.07
CA THR A 32 -0.84 18.29 -1.03
C THR A 32 0.46 17.90 -0.33
N GLN A 33 1.11 18.86 0.32
CA GLN A 33 2.34 18.63 1.09
C GLN A 33 2.40 19.55 2.30
N SER A 34 3.21 19.21 3.30
CA SER A 34 3.27 19.94 4.57
C SER A 34 3.77 21.39 4.44
N HIS A 35 5.05 21.57 4.12
CA HIS A 35 5.72 22.88 4.15
C HIS A 35 6.34 23.15 2.77
N THR A 36 5.59 23.76 1.85
CA THR A 36 6.11 24.06 0.51
C THR A 36 7.26 25.08 0.57
N TYR A 37 8.33 24.83 -0.19
CA TYR A 37 9.45 25.75 -0.32
C TYR A 37 8.98 27.11 -0.87
N THR A 38 9.59 28.19 -0.39
CA THR A 38 9.26 29.55 -0.85
C THR A 38 9.83 29.78 -2.25
N GLY A 39 8.98 29.61 -3.28
CA GLY A 39 9.32 29.81 -4.69
C GLY A 39 8.18 29.40 -5.61
N VAL A 40 8.29 29.74 -6.89
CA VAL A 40 7.32 29.32 -7.92
C VAL A 40 7.67 27.92 -8.44
N GLY A 41 6.66 27.13 -8.76
CA GLY A 41 6.85 25.83 -9.43
C GLY A 41 7.30 24.68 -8.53
N TYR A 42 7.00 24.72 -7.22
CA TYR A 42 7.30 23.63 -6.25
C TYR A 42 6.04 23.02 -5.63
N GLY A 43 4.88 23.24 -6.25
CA GLY A 43 3.59 22.76 -5.76
C GLY A 43 3.52 21.24 -5.70
N ALA A 44 2.73 20.72 -4.77
CA ALA A 44 2.58 19.27 -4.56
C ALA A 44 2.01 18.55 -5.79
N THR A 45 1.20 19.24 -6.61
CA THR A 45 0.61 18.72 -7.85
C THR A 45 1.63 18.37 -8.92
N ASN A 46 2.84 18.94 -8.85
CA ASN A 46 3.91 18.61 -9.80
C ASN A 46 4.30 17.14 -9.76
N ALA A 47 4.10 16.44 -8.63
CA ALA A 47 4.41 15.02 -8.55
C ALA A 47 3.37 14.12 -9.24
N VAL A 48 2.26 14.67 -9.75
CA VAL A 48 1.17 13.88 -10.35
C VAL A 48 0.66 14.53 -11.63
N ASP A 49 1.45 15.39 -12.25
CA ASP A 49 1.08 16.12 -13.47
C ASP A 49 1.54 15.41 -14.76
N GLY A 50 2.23 14.27 -14.64
CA GLY A 50 2.80 13.52 -15.76
C GLY A 50 4.03 14.18 -16.38
N ASN A 51 4.53 15.28 -15.84
CA ASN A 51 5.71 16.00 -16.30
C ASN A 51 6.91 15.73 -15.39
N ILE A 52 7.67 14.69 -15.74
CA ILE A 52 8.88 14.26 -15.00
C ILE A 52 9.99 15.32 -14.85
N THR A 53 9.86 16.49 -15.47
CA THR A 53 10.84 17.58 -15.38
C THR A 53 10.52 18.59 -14.27
N THR A 54 9.26 18.69 -13.86
CA THR A 54 8.82 19.47 -12.68
C THR A 54 8.98 18.60 -11.45
N CYS A 55 9.22 19.23 -10.29
CA CYS A 55 9.27 18.48 -9.04
C CYS A 55 8.62 19.29 -7.93
N THR A 56 8.05 18.59 -6.96
CA THR A 56 7.66 19.18 -5.69
C THR A 56 8.90 19.59 -4.92
N ARG A 57 8.76 20.51 -3.97
CA ARG A 57 9.84 20.81 -3.03
C ARG A 57 9.30 21.30 -1.70
N THR A 58 9.72 20.65 -0.62
CA THR A 58 9.42 21.10 0.74
C THR A 58 10.48 22.06 1.27
N LYS A 59 10.18 22.74 2.37
CA LYS A 59 11.16 23.32 3.28
C LYS A 59 11.93 22.20 3.97
N ASP A 60 13.07 22.58 4.54
CA ASP A 60 13.93 21.67 5.28
C ASP A 60 13.34 21.28 6.64
N ILE A 61 13.72 20.08 7.09
CA ILE A 61 13.45 19.52 8.41
C ILE A 61 14.75 19.13 9.09
N GLY A 62 14.69 18.99 10.41
CA GLY A 62 15.80 18.51 11.23
C GLY A 62 16.15 19.44 12.37
N PRO A 63 17.31 19.27 13.01
CA PRO A 63 17.65 19.95 14.26
C PRO A 63 17.57 21.49 14.16
N ASN A 64 17.99 22.04 13.02
CA ASN A 64 18.02 23.49 12.78
C ASN A 64 16.74 24.05 12.13
N SER A 65 15.74 23.20 11.86
CA SER A 65 14.46 23.60 11.29
C SER A 65 13.38 23.67 12.38
N PRO A 66 12.40 24.58 12.30
CA PRO A 66 11.20 24.49 13.12
C PRO A 66 10.41 23.20 12.87
N ASP A 67 10.56 22.60 11.69
CA ASP A 67 9.84 21.42 11.26
C ASP A 67 10.70 20.17 11.44
N LYS A 68 10.11 19.10 11.98
CA LYS A 68 10.81 17.82 12.16
C LYS A 68 10.33 16.72 11.21
N THR A 69 9.25 16.99 10.49
CA THR A 69 8.60 16.01 9.61
C THR A 69 8.17 16.68 8.32
N VAL A 70 8.28 15.96 7.22
CA VAL A 70 7.72 16.33 5.92
C VAL A 70 6.81 15.23 5.43
N TRP A 71 5.73 15.63 4.77
CA TRP A 71 4.88 14.70 4.05
C TRP A 71 4.42 15.30 2.73
N TRP A 72 4.19 14.42 1.78
CA TRP A 72 3.45 14.66 0.55
C TRP A 72 2.38 13.58 0.43
N LYS A 73 1.19 13.94 -0.04
CA LYS A 73 0.12 12.95 -0.26
C LYS A 73 -0.75 13.29 -1.45
N VAL A 74 -1.23 12.24 -2.10
CA VAL A 74 -2.27 12.30 -3.14
C VAL A 74 -3.59 11.80 -2.56
N ASP A 75 -4.69 12.49 -2.87
CA ASP A 75 -6.07 12.13 -2.51
C ASP A 75 -6.81 11.57 -3.73
N PHE A 76 -7.27 10.33 -3.65
CA PHE A 76 -8.03 9.69 -4.72
C PHE A 76 -9.53 10.01 -4.70
N GLY A 77 -10.04 10.63 -3.64
CA GLY A 77 -11.44 10.95 -3.41
C GLY A 77 -12.25 9.81 -2.78
N GLU A 78 -11.94 8.58 -3.16
CA GLU A 78 -12.58 7.34 -2.68
C GLU A 78 -11.53 6.31 -2.24
N ILE A 79 -11.97 5.20 -1.63
CA ILE A 79 -11.07 4.09 -1.29
C ILE A 79 -10.76 3.31 -2.58
N ILE A 80 -9.50 3.32 -2.97
CA ILE A 80 -8.97 2.55 -4.10
C ILE A 80 -8.20 1.32 -3.59
N ASN A 81 -7.94 0.37 -4.49
CA ASN A 81 -7.01 -0.74 -4.22
C ASN A 81 -5.64 -0.39 -4.81
N VAL A 82 -4.64 -0.13 -3.97
CA VAL A 82 -3.26 0.14 -4.40
C VAL A 82 -2.57 -1.19 -4.68
N PHE A 83 -1.71 -1.24 -5.71
CA PHE A 83 -0.83 -2.36 -5.99
C PHE A 83 0.64 -1.98 -6.01
N ARG A 84 0.96 -0.86 -6.65
CA ARG A 84 2.35 -0.43 -6.84
C ARG A 84 2.43 1.09 -6.76
N ILE A 85 3.47 1.56 -6.09
CA ILE A 85 3.81 2.98 -6.01
C ILE A 85 5.19 3.13 -6.66
N ASN A 86 5.24 3.90 -7.73
CA ASN A 86 6.47 4.33 -8.38
C ASN A 86 6.75 5.79 -8.03
N ILE A 87 8.01 6.10 -7.76
CA ILE A 87 8.47 7.45 -7.45
C ILE A 87 9.71 7.74 -8.28
N LEU A 88 9.64 8.82 -9.04
CA LEU A 88 10.79 9.45 -9.67
C LEU A 88 11.30 10.58 -8.78
N PHE A 89 12.49 10.40 -8.22
CA PHE A 89 13.15 11.41 -7.40
C PHE A 89 13.99 12.37 -8.25
N LYS A 90 14.19 13.59 -7.73
CA LYS A 90 15.15 14.51 -8.32
C LYS A 90 16.55 13.90 -8.31
N ASN A 91 17.23 13.97 -9.45
CA ASN A 91 18.61 13.52 -9.60
C ASN A 91 19.61 14.65 -9.31
N TYR A 92 20.54 14.39 -8.38
CA TYR A 92 21.68 15.25 -8.07
C TYR A 92 23.01 14.57 -8.43
N ASN A 93 23.28 14.42 -9.73
CA ASN A 93 24.48 13.78 -10.26
C ASN A 93 25.76 14.25 -9.56
N GLY A 94 26.49 13.31 -8.93
CA GLY A 94 27.77 13.57 -8.26
C GLY A 94 27.66 14.21 -6.86
N TYR A 95 26.45 14.37 -6.31
CA TYR A 95 26.22 14.95 -4.99
C TYR A 95 25.48 13.98 -4.06
N ASP A 96 26.14 12.89 -3.68
CA ASP A 96 25.55 11.80 -2.89
C ASP A 96 24.96 12.27 -1.56
N ILE A 97 25.68 13.13 -0.82
CA ILE A 97 25.19 13.72 0.44
C ILE A 97 23.87 14.47 0.20
N ARG A 98 23.79 15.26 -0.87
CA ARG A 98 22.55 15.97 -1.21
C ARG A 98 21.43 14.98 -1.52
N GLN A 99 21.71 13.93 -2.29
CA GLN A 99 20.73 12.90 -2.62
C GLN A 99 20.21 12.20 -1.35
N ARG A 100 21.11 11.85 -0.42
CA ARG A 100 20.77 11.29 0.89
C ARG A 100 19.84 12.20 1.68
N GLY A 101 20.13 13.51 1.70
CA GLY A 101 19.27 14.52 2.31
C GLY A 101 17.91 14.73 1.64
N ARG A 102 17.60 14.01 0.55
CA ARG A 102 16.27 14.00 -0.07
C ARG A 102 15.48 12.73 0.18
N ILE A 103 16.16 11.59 0.13
CA ILE A 103 15.48 10.29 0.04
C ILE A 103 15.95 9.25 1.07
N ALA A 104 16.91 9.56 1.94
CA ALA A 104 17.26 8.62 3.01
C ALA A 104 16.14 8.60 4.06
N GLY A 105 15.64 7.40 4.37
CA GLY A 105 14.76 7.18 5.51
C GLY A 105 13.27 7.40 5.33
N PHE A 106 12.80 7.68 4.11
CA PHE A 106 11.37 7.91 3.90
C PHE A 106 10.53 6.66 4.15
N SER A 107 9.26 6.89 4.45
CA SER A 107 8.21 5.89 4.53
C SER A 107 7.18 6.13 3.41
N LEU A 108 6.64 5.06 2.85
CA LEU A 108 5.41 5.12 2.04
C LEU A 108 4.28 4.49 2.84
N LEU A 109 3.16 5.20 2.91
CA LEU A 109 1.99 4.76 3.65
C LEU A 109 0.74 4.84 2.79
N VAL A 110 -0.21 3.94 3.06
CA VAL A 110 -1.58 4.01 2.52
C VAL A 110 -2.53 4.28 3.67
N SER A 111 -3.38 5.30 3.53
CA SER A 111 -4.29 5.75 4.58
C SER A 111 -5.72 5.88 4.06
N LYS A 112 -6.70 5.54 4.90
CA LYS A 112 -8.12 5.78 4.62
C LYS A 112 -8.55 7.21 4.97
N THR A 113 -7.88 7.86 5.93
CA THR A 113 -8.26 9.17 6.49
C THR A 113 -7.36 10.31 6.03
N GLY A 114 -6.17 9.99 5.51
CA GLY A 114 -5.13 10.96 5.16
C GLY A 114 -4.25 11.36 6.34
N ASP A 115 -4.47 10.75 7.51
CA ASP A 115 -3.56 10.77 8.66
C ASP A 115 -2.54 9.63 8.55
N ILE A 116 -1.33 9.87 9.05
CA ILE A 116 -0.28 8.86 9.20
C ILE A 116 -0.58 7.91 10.38
N HIS A 117 -1.30 8.37 11.41
CA HIS A 117 -1.74 7.55 12.51
C HIS A 117 -2.88 6.64 12.06
N GLY A 118 -2.63 5.33 12.02
CA GLY A 118 -3.57 4.33 11.49
C GLY A 118 -3.42 4.06 9.99
N ALA A 119 -2.42 4.65 9.34
CA ALA A 119 -2.03 4.27 7.98
C ALA A 119 -1.27 2.94 7.98
N THR A 120 -1.38 2.19 6.88
CA THR A 120 -0.58 0.98 6.65
C THR A 120 0.78 1.38 6.07
N LEU A 121 1.87 0.88 6.67
CA LEU A 121 3.23 1.08 6.16
C LEU A 121 3.50 0.13 4.99
N CYS A 122 3.61 0.68 3.78
CA CYS A 122 3.98 -0.08 2.58
C CYS A 122 5.49 -0.31 2.49
N TYR A 123 6.27 0.70 2.86
CA TYR A 123 7.72 0.70 2.67
C TYR A 123 8.39 1.63 3.67
N LYS A 124 9.57 1.24 4.15
CA LYS A 124 10.49 2.09 4.92
C LYS A 124 11.88 1.98 4.30
N ALA A 125 12.40 3.10 3.79
CA ALA A 125 13.76 3.17 3.30
C ALA A 125 14.75 3.03 4.46
N GLY A 126 15.76 2.19 4.26
CA GLY A 126 16.92 2.08 5.14
C GLY A 126 18.00 3.13 4.84
N PRO A 127 19.23 2.92 5.33
CA PRO A 127 20.37 3.83 5.11
C PRO A 127 20.94 3.77 3.69
N GLN A 128 20.72 2.67 2.98
CA GLN A 128 21.08 2.56 1.58
C GLN A 128 20.03 3.29 0.73
N LEU A 129 20.50 4.13 -0.20
CA LEU A 129 19.59 4.87 -1.05
C LEU A 129 18.89 3.94 -2.04
N PRO A 130 17.57 4.08 -2.22
CA PRO A 130 16.88 3.42 -3.32
C PRO A 130 17.30 4.03 -4.67
N PRO A 131 17.03 3.33 -5.79
CA PRO A 131 17.20 3.92 -7.11
C PRO A 131 16.35 5.18 -7.28
N LEU A 132 16.79 6.11 -8.14
CA LEU A 132 16.08 7.36 -8.40
C LEU A 132 14.70 7.14 -9.03
N ASN A 133 14.56 6.08 -9.82
CA ASN A 133 13.27 5.55 -10.24
C ASN A 133 12.97 4.34 -9.34
N PHE A 134 12.27 4.62 -8.24
CA PHE A 134 11.98 3.64 -7.19
C PHE A 134 10.58 3.07 -7.37
N THR A 135 10.45 1.78 -7.11
CA THR A 135 9.16 1.09 -7.13
C THR A 135 9.00 0.24 -5.88
N SER A 136 7.88 0.42 -5.19
CA SER A 136 7.44 -0.47 -4.13
C SER A 136 6.12 -1.13 -4.50
N ILE A 137 6.02 -2.43 -4.23
CA ILE A 137 4.71 -3.11 -4.21
C ILE A 137 4.02 -2.72 -2.90
N CYS A 138 2.74 -2.42 -2.97
CA CYS A 138 1.89 -2.23 -1.80
C CYS A 138 0.45 -2.64 -2.16
N SER A 139 0.01 -3.79 -1.65
CA SER A 139 -1.31 -4.36 -1.93
C SER A 139 -2.31 -3.95 -0.83
N GLU A 140 -2.57 -2.66 -0.70
CA GLU A 140 -3.39 -2.09 0.38
C GLU A 140 -4.55 -1.27 -0.17
N SER A 141 -5.67 -1.24 0.55
CA SER A 141 -6.81 -0.39 0.19
C SER A 141 -6.84 0.91 1.00
N GLY A 142 -6.91 2.05 0.31
CA GLY A 142 -6.93 3.37 0.96
C GLY A 142 -7.32 4.49 0.02
N ARG A 143 -7.50 5.69 0.57
CA ARG A 143 -7.85 6.91 -0.17
C ARG A 143 -6.65 7.82 -0.40
N TYR A 144 -5.58 7.63 0.39
CA TYR A 144 -4.37 8.44 0.32
C TYR A 144 -3.16 7.54 0.20
N VAL A 145 -2.24 7.92 -0.70
CA VAL A 145 -0.84 7.48 -0.65
C VAL A 145 -0.02 8.63 -0.09
N ILE A 146 0.81 8.34 0.91
CA ILE A 146 1.56 9.33 1.68
C ILE A 146 3.05 8.98 1.59
N PHE A 147 3.85 9.93 1.09
CA PHE A 147 5.28 9.96 1.31
C PHE A 147 5.54 10.70 2.62
N TYR A 148 6.35 10.14 3.50
CA TYR A 148 6.66 10.73 4.80
C TYR A 148 8.16 10.61 5.10
N ASN A 149 8.77 11.65 5.65
CA ASN A 149 10.14 11.61 6.14
C ASN A 149 10.29 12.47 7.40
N GLU A 150 11.23 12.12 8.27
CA GLU A 150 11.34 12.72 9.60
C GLU A 150 12.78 12.84 10.07
N ARG A 151 13.04 13.88 10.86
CA ARG A 151 14.28 14.20 11.58
C ARG A 151 13.90 14.78 12.94
N LEU A 152 13.54 13.89 13.85
CA LEU A 152 13.02 14.19 15.19
C LEU A 152 14.14 14.54 16.16
N ASP A 153 13.84 15.40 17.14
CA ASP A 153 14.79 15.78 18.18
C ASP A 153 15.09 14.60 19.11
N GLY A 154 16.36 14.47 19.54
CA GLY A 154 16.80 13.41 20.44
C GLY A 154 16.87 12.00 19.83
N VAL A 155 16.51 11.83 18.55
CA VAL A 155 16.61 10.56 17.84
C VAL A 155 17.97 10.43 17.16
N THR A 156 18.65 9.31 17.40
CA THR A 156 19.87 8.94 16.66
C THR A 156 19.49 8.18 15.39
N TYR A 157 19.78 8.77 14.24
CA TYR A 157 19.52 8.15 12.93
C TYR A 157 20.68 7.27 12.47
N PRO A 158 20.43 6.20 11.69
CA PRO A 158 21.49 5.35 11.15
C PRO A 158 22.49 6.12 10.28
N GLU A 159 23.73 5.63 10.22
CA GLU A 159 24.74 6.15 9.31
C GLU A 159 24.23 6.13 7.86
N GLY A 160 24.38 7.26 7.15
CA GLY A 160 23.86 7.45 5.79
C GLY A 160 22.53 8.21 5.71
N TYR A 161 21.89 8.50 6.84
CA TYR A 161 20.81 9.48 6.91
C TYR A 161 21.43 10.86 7.13
N GLU A 162 21.27 11.76 6.18
CA GLU A 162 21.57 13.17 6.45
C GLU A 162 20.58 13.71 7.46
N VAL A 163 21.05 14.50 8.42
CA VAL A 163 20.21 15.10 9.47
C VAL A 163 20.12 16.63 9.35
N ILE A 164 20.94 17.26 8.51
CA ILE A 164 20.97 18.70 8.27
C ILE A 164 20.51 18.97 6.82
N ASN A 165 19.75 20.05 6.60
CA ASN A 165 19.26 20.48 5.29
C ASN A 165 18.45 19.40 4.54
N VAL A 166 17.66 18.62 5.28
CA VAL A 166 16.83 17.54 4.74
C VAL A 166 15.52 18.13 4.23
N LEU A 167 15.24 18.03 2.94
CA LEU A 167 13.93 18.39 2.36
C LEU A 167 13.54 17.33 1.33
N THR A 168 12.30 17.33 0.87
CA THR A 168 11.80 16.33 -0.09
C THR A 168 11.58 16.96 -1.45
N GLU A 169 11.99 16.26 -2.51
CA GLU A 169 11.74 16.62 -3.92
C GLU A 169 11.31 15.37 -4.69
N LEU A 170 10.01 15.31 -5.03
CA LEU A 170 9.41 14.25 -5.83
C LEU A 170 9.09 14.82 -7.21
N CYS A 171 9.60 14.20 -8.27
CA CYS A 171 9.37 14.68 -9.64
C CYS A 171 8.15 14.01 -10.28
N GLU A 172 7.92 12.73 -10.02
CA GLU A 172 6.69 12.05 -10.40
C GLU A 172 6.38 10.96 -9.38
N VAL A 173 5.11 10.75 -9.08
CA VAL A 173 4.60 9.67 -8.25
C VAL A 173 3.45 9.03 -9.00
N THR A 174 3.65 7.79 -9.44
CA THR A 174 2.65 6.99 -10.14
C THR A 174 2.12 5.91 -9.21
N VAL A 175 0.80 5.88 -9.01
CA VAL A 175 0.11 4.91 -8.17
C VAL A 175 -0.75 4.02 -9.05
N GLN A 176 -0.35 2.76 -9.14
CA GLN A 176 -1.02 1.74 -9.94
C GLN A 176 -1.92 0.86 -9.08
N GLY A 177 -3.12 0.56 -9.58
CA GLY A 177 -4.07 -0.32 -8.92
C GLY A 177 -5.47 -0.29 -9.53
N CYS A 178 -6.49 -0.56 -8.73
CA CYS A 178 -7.90 -0.48 -9.12
C CYS A 178 -8.57 0.74 -8.49
N ASN A 179 -9.28 1.54 -9.28
CA ASN A 179 -10.03 2.71 -8.81
C ASN A 179 -11.17 2.37 -7.84
N ASN A 180 -11.56 1.10 -7.75
CA ASN A 180 -12.57 0.59 -6.84
C ASN A 180 -11.94 -0.48 -5.95
N ALA A 181 -12.00 -0.29 -4.62
CA ALA A 181 -11.43 -1.25 -3.67
C ALA A 181 -12.23 -2.55 -3.51
N SER A 182 -13.44 -2.63 -4.09
CA SER A 182 -14.31 -3.81 -4.03
C SER A 182 -14.06 -4.80 -5.17
N VAL A 183 -13.06 -4.55 -6.01
CA VAL A 183 -12.68 -5.42 -7.13
C VAL A 183 -11.20 -5.78 -7.07
N TYR A 184 -10.88 -6.90 -7.71
CA TYR A 184 -9.53 -7.46 -7.82
C TYR A 184 -9.36 -8.12 -9.19
N GLY A 185 -8.16 -8.63 -9.45
CA GLY A 185 -7.75 -9.14 -10.75
C GLY A 185 -6.94 -8.10 -11.52
N THR A 186 -6.38 -8.51 -12.65
CA THR A 186 -5.55 -7.63 -13.50
C THR A 186 -6.39 -6.57 -14.21
N ASP A 187 -7.65 -6.90 -14.50
CA ASP A 187 -8.57 -6.02 -15.23
C ASP A 187 -9.51 -5.26 -14.28
N CYS A 188 -9.36 -5.42 -12.97
CA CYS A 188 -10.22 -4.78 -11.95
C CYS A 188 -11.73 -5.10 -12.09
N ASP A 189 -12.07 -6.27 -12.64
CA ASP A 189 -13.48 -6.63 -12.91
C ASP A 189 -14.03 -7.73 -11.98
N THR A 190 -13.17 -8.39 -11.19
CA THR A 190 -13.64 -9.48 -10.33
C THR A 190 -14.02 -8.93 -8.96
N PRO A 191 -15.28 -9.08 -8.50
CA PRO A 191 -15.69 -8.55 -7.21
C PRO A 191 -15.03 -9.30 -6.05
N CYS A 192 -14.58 -8.58 -5.03
CA CYS A 192 -14.14 -9.14 -3.78
C CYS A 192 -15.27 -9.93 -3.10
N PRO A 193 -14.96 -11.01 -2.35
CA PRO A 193 -15.96 -11.72 -1.56
C PRO A 193 -16.73 -10.77 -0.63
N THR A 194 -18.06 -10.84 -0.65
CA THR A 194 -18.92 -10.01 0.19
C THR A 194 -18.79 -10.33 1.69
N THR A 195 -18.11 -11.41 2.04
CA THR A 195 -17.76 -11.81 3.41
C THR A 195 -16.41 -11.23 3.86
N CYS A 196 -15.64 -10.59 2.97
CA CYS A 196 -14.51 -9.74 3.37
C CYS A 196 -15.02 -8.51 4.13
N LYS A 197 -14.28 -8.07 5.15
CA LYS A 197 -14.54 -6.79 5.81
C LYS A 197 -14.41 -5.63 4.82
N ASP A 198 -15.33 -4.69 4.90
CA ASP A 198 -15.48 -3.53 3.99
C ASP A 198 -15.62 -3.92 2.51
N ASN A 199 -15.87 -5.20 2.20
CA ASN A 199 -15.82 -5.78 0.85
C ASN A 199 -14.47 -5.52 0.12
N THR A 200 -13.38 -5.34 0.87
CA THR A 200 -12.04 -5.11 0.30
C THR A 200 -11.20 -6.39 0.34
N CYS A 201 -10.35 -6.57 -0.66
CA CYS A 201 -9.50 -7.76 -0.78
C CYS A 201 -8.19 -7.45 -1.50
N HIS A 202 -7.22 -8.33 -1.33
CA HIS A 202 -5.92 -8.27 -1.98
C HIS A 202 -6.10 -8.25 -3.50
N ILE A 203 -5.58 -7.21 -4.14
CA ILE A 203 -5.83 -6.88 -5.56
C ILE A 203 -5.49 -7.99 -6.56
N GLN A 204 -4.50 -8.85 -6.26
CA GLN A 204 -4.13 -9.96 -7.15
C GLN A 204 -4.85 -11.28 -6.83
N SER A 205 -4.84 -11.73 -5.57
CA SER A 205 -5.37 -13.04 -5.18
C SER A 205 -6.87 -13.05 -4.86
N GLY A 206 -7.47 -11.90 -4.58
CA GLY A 206 -8.82 -11.77 -4.04
C GLY A 206 -8.95 -12.27 -2.60
N SER A 207 -7.83 -12.43 -1.88
CA SER A 207 -7.80 -12.82 -0.46
C SER A 207 -8.30 -11.66 0.41
N CYS A 208 -9.15 -11.92 1.39
CA CYS A 208 -9.61 -10.89 2.31
C CYS A 208 -8.51 -10.53 3.32
N PHE A 209 -8.35 -9.24 3.63
CA PHE A 209 -7.48 -8.80 4.72
C PHE A 209 -8.04 -9.16 6.09
N LYS A 210 -9.37 -9.13 6.22
CA LYS A 210 -10.12 -9.57 7.41
C LYS A 210 -11.49 -10.09 6.98
N CYS A 211 -12.02 -11.09 7.68
CA CYS A 211 -13.39 -11.57 7.49
C CYS A 211 -14.40 -10.77 8.30
N LYS A 212 -15.65 -10.70 7.81
CA LYS A 212 -16.79 -10.33 8.64
C LYS A 212 -17.00 -11.39 9.74
N PRO A 213 -17.56 -11.02 10.92
CA PRO A 213 -17.84 -11.98 11.98
C PRO A 213 -18.66 -13.17 11.45
N GLY A 214 -18.37 -14.37 11.95
CA GLY A 214 -19.03 -15.60 11.50
C GLY A 214 -18.42 -16.27 10.27
N TRP A 215 -17.34 -15.71 9.72
CA TRP A 215 -16.62 -16.24 8.56
C TRP A 215 -15.12 -16.35 8.82
N SER A 216 -14.48 -17.30 8.13
CA SER A 216 -13.06 -17.61 8.23
C SER A 216 -12.49 -18.10 6.90
N GLY A 217 -11.17 -18.31 6.86
CA GLY A 217 -10.43 -18.69 5.67
C GLY A 217 -9.92 -17.50 4.86
N VAL A 218 -9.01 -17.76 3.92
CA VAL A 218 -8.27 -16.73 3.17
C VAL A 218 -9.20 -15.83 2.33
N LYS A 219 -10.31 -16.37 1.82
CA LYS A 219 -11.34 -15.62 1.07
C LYS A 219 -12.65 -15.46 1.85
N CYS A 220 -12.63 -15.72 3.16
CA CYS A 220 -13.80 -15.64 4.04
C CYS A 220 -15.00 -16.47 3.54
N ASN A 221 -14.73 -17.59 2.88
CA ASN A 221 -15.74 -18.48 2.31
C ASN A 221 -16.13 -19.64 3.25
N THR A 222 -15.55 -19.70 4.46
CA THR A 222 -15.83 -20.75 5.42
C THR A 222 -16.64 -20.18 6.58
N LYS A 223 -17.90 -20.61 6.71
CA LYS A 223 -18.74 -20.30 7.88
C LYS A 223 -18.08 -20.85 9.15
N CYS A 224 -18.21 -20.16 10.29
CA CYS A 224 -17.73 -20.73 11.55
C CYS A 224 -18.33 -22.11 11.81
N LYS A 225 -17.48 -23.01 12.33
CA LYS A 225 -17.90 -24.34 12.74
C LYS A 225 -18.94 -24.23 13.86
N GLU A 226 -19.85 -25.20 13.91
CA GLU A 226 -20.84 -25.31 14.99
C GLU A 226 -20.19 -25.19 16.37
N GLY A 227 -20.84 -24.43 17.25
CA GLY A 227 -20.32 -24.08 18.58
C GLY A 227 -19.35 -22.89 18.59
N LEU A 228 -18.98 -22.34 17.43
CA LEU A 228 -18.12 -21.17 17.31
C LEU A 228 -18.80 -20.01 16.57
N TYR A 229 -18.49 -18.78 16.99
CA TYR A 229 -19.05 -17.58 16.39
C TYR A 229 -18.10 -16.37 16.45
N GLY A 230 -18.54 -15.26 15.86
CA GLY A 230 -17.90 -13.96 15.98
C GLY A 230 -16.65 -13.80 15.13
N ASP A 231 -15.80 -12.84 15.49
CA ASP A 231 -14.55 -12.55 14.78
C ASP A 231 -13.61 -13.76 14.80
N ASN A 232 -13.09 -14.13 13.62
CA ASN A 232 -12.20 -15.29 13.43
C ASN A 232 -12.73 -16.63 14.00
N CYS A 233 -14.04 -16.73 14.27
CA CYS A 233 -14.65 -17.92 14.85
C CYS A 233 -14.02 -18.36 16.18
N THR A 234 -13.54 -17.42 17.01
CA THR A 234 -12.87 -17.76 18.27
C THR A 234 -13.79 -17.77 19.48
N GLN A 235 -15.03 -17.30 19.35
CA GLN A 235 -15.97 -17.21 20.47
C GLN A 235 -16.76 -18.51 20.55
N GLN A 236 -16.90 -19.05 21.76
CA GLN A 236 -17.66 -20.28 22.01
C GLN A 236 -19.10 -19.97 22.38
N CYS A 237 -20.02 -20.71 21.78
CA CYS A 237 -21.43 -20.60 22.14
C CYS A 237 -21.66 -21.13 23.55
N THR A 238 -22.38 -20.35 24.36
CA THR A 238 -22.58 -20.62 25.78
C THR A 238 -23.93 -21.26 26.10
N GLY A 239 -24.84 -21.38 25.12
CA GLY A 239 -26.22 -21.84 25.32
C GLY A 239 -26.49 -23.24 24.75
N HIS A 240 -27.46 -23.93 25.36
CA HIS A 240 -28.18 -25.05 24.74
C HIS A 240 -29.32 -24.45 23.92
N CYS A 241 -29.09 -24.22 22.63
CA CYS A 241 -30.15 -23.73 21.77
C CYS A 241 -31.22 -24.80 21.61
N LYS A 242 -32.47 -24.34 21.48
CA LYS A 242 -33.63 -25.20 21.43
C LYS A 242 -33.48 -26.34 20.44
N ASP A 243 -33.89 -27.55 20.82
CA ASP A 243 -33.86 -28.75 19.99
C ASP A 243 -32.44 -29.15 19.55
N GLY A 244 -31.41 -28.75 20.32
CA GLY A 244 -30.00 -29.02 20.00
C GLY A 244 -29.47 -28.24 18.80
N ALA A 245 -30.13 -27.15 18.40
CA ALA A 245 -29.70 -26.32 17.29
C ALA A 245 -28.31 -25.70 17.54
N ALA A 246 -27.58 -25.39 16.47
CA ALA A 246 -26.37 -24.57 16.59
C ALA A 246 -26.76 -23.10 16.82
N CYS A 247 -26.02 -22.43 17.69
CA CYS A 247 -26.03 -20.98 17.81
C CYS A 247 -25.71 -20.28 16.48
N ASN A 248 -26.18 -19.04 16.34
CA ASN A 248 -25.88 -18.20 15.21
C ASN A 248 -24.37 -17.93 15.11
N HIS A 249 -23.77 -18.32 13.99
CA HIS A 249 -22.32 -18.18 13.76
C HIS A 249 -21.81 -16.72 13.77
N VAL A 250 -22.68 -15.73 13.59
CA VAL A 250 -22.29 -14.31 13.64
C VAL A 250 -22.43 -13.77 15.06
N THR A 251 -23.58 -13.98 15.69
CA THR A 251 -23.94 -13.32 16.96
C THR A 251 -23.73 -14.18 18.20
N GLY A 252 -23.62 -15.51 18.04
CA GLY A 252 -23.55 -16.49 19.13
C GLY A 252 -24.90 -16.79 19.79
N LEU A 253 -25.99 -16.15 19.35
CA LEU A 253 -27.32 -16.27 19.94
C LEU A 253 -28.10 -17.45 19.35
N CYS A 254 -29.04 -17.99 20.13
CA CYS A 254 -29.96 -19.02 19.66
C CYS A 254 -31.17 -18.35 19.00
N ASP A 255 -31.22 -18.36 17.66
CA ASP A 255 -32.29 -17.69 16.90
C ASP A 255 -33.70 -18.24 17.23
N GLY A 256 -33.79 -19.52 17.65
CA GLY A 256 -35.03 -20.18 18.09
C GLY A 256 -35.28 -20.16 19.61
N GLY A 257 -34.46 -19.44 20.37
CA GLY A 257 -34.47 -19.47 21.84
C GLY A 257 -33.62 -20.59 22.43
N CYS A 258 -33.49 -20.58 23.75
CA CYS A 258 -32.73 -21.57 24.52
C CYS A 258 -33.64 -22.71 25.01
N ASP A 259 -33.08 -23.91 25.17
CA ASP A 259 -33.71 -24.98 25.95
C ASP A 259 -33.90 -24.54 27.40
N ALA A 260 -34.98 -25.02 28.02
CA ALA A 260 -35.40 -24.68 29.39
C ALA A 260 -34.67 -25.50 30.46
#